data_AF-A0A840UYZ0-F1
#
_entry.id   AF-A0A840UYZ0-F1
#
_cell.length_a   1.000
_cell.length_b   1.000
_cell.length_c   1.000
_cell.angle_alpha   90.00
_cell.angle_beta   90.00
_cell.angle_gamma   90.00
#
_symmetry.space_group_name_H-M   'P 1'
#
loop_
_entity.id
_entity.type
_entity.pdbx_description
1 polymer ?
#
loop_
_entity_poly.entity_id
_entity_poly.type
_entity_poly.pdbx_seq_one_letter_code
_entity_poly.pdbx_strand_id
1 'polypeptide(L)'
;MPSRRQIRQTAIQFLYCSDVEGGGDPAALRDPFWQFVTESDRRAMMLAIRRTIQHLNLGREQRRAEFSERLPAALATLKANPELEEHASQLRRVSELEDEWDRVIVELARSTGDDEGDALVARLTPLIDRLFLVNRELIYSRQQLTRVLLDFPNLRSQIEPILGSIKRLDRISARLKMVETPEDFPEHAEFARIRQSRAELRELREQVDRLVDRVLAKKDAIDRMLESIIDNYAPERVDPIDRAILRLGTLEILFDDDVPAAVAMNEAIELARQFGTTDSPRFVNGILDRIARG
;
A
#
# COMPACT_ATOMS: atom_id res chain seq x y z
N MET A 1 -8.28 -12.90 0.80
CA MET A 1 -8.99 -12.82 -0.50
C MET A 1 -10.25 -11.98 -0.32
N PRO A 2 -10.43 -10.92 -1.11
CA PRO A 2 -11.63 -10.09 -1.08
C PRO A 2 -12.85 -10.94 -1.48
N SER A 3 -13.99 -10.67 -0.87
CA SER A 3 -15.22 -11.37 -1.23
C SER A 3 -15.74 -10.91 -2.59
N ARG A 4 -16.41 -11.80 -3.36
CA ARG A 4 -17.09 -11.41 -4.62
C ARG A 4 -18.04 -10.23 -4.42
N ARG A 5 -18.75 -10.20 -3.29
CA ARG A 5 -19.65 -9.10 -2.92
C ARG A 5 -18.88 -7.77 -2.78
N GLN A 6 -17.76 -7.77 -2.06
CA GLN A 6 -16.93 -6.57 -1.90
C GLN A 6 -16.41 -6.07 -3.26
N ILE A 7 -15.96 -6.98 -4.13
CA ILE A 7 -15.51 -6.64 -5.49
C ILE A 7 -16.63 -5.97 -6.28
N ARG A 8 -17.84 -6.54 -6.28
CA ARG A 8 -19.00 -5.94 -6.97
C ARG A 8 -19.36 -4.57 -6.40
N GLN A 9 -19.40 -4.43 -5.07
CA GLN A 9 -19.68 -3.16 -4.40
C GLN A 9 -18.70 -2.07 -4.81
N THR A 10 -17.40 -2.36 -4.79
CA THR A 10 -16.38 -1.39 -5.20
C THR A 10 -16.44 -1.11 -6.70
N ALA A 11 -16.73 -2.10 -7.54
CA ALA A 11 -16.89 -1.91 -8.97
C ALA A 11 -18.08 -0.99 -9.32
N ILE A 12 -19.24 -1.14 -8.67
CA ILE A 12 -20.38 -0.24 -8.92
C ILE A 12 -20.11 1.18 -8.42
N GLN A 13 -19.35 1.35 -7.33
CA GLN A 13 -18.94 2.68 -6.87
C GLN A 13 -18.04 3.36 -7.90
N PHE A 14 -17.09 2.63 -8.49
CA PHE A 14 -16.26 3.15 -9.57
C PHE A 14 -17.10 3.56 -10.79
N LEU A 15 -17.99 2.68 -11.25
CA LEU A 15 -18.86 2.94 -12.40
C LEU A 15 -19.78 4.14 -12.16
N TYR A 16 -20.31 4.28 -10.93
CA TYR A 16 -21.09 5.44 -10.51
C TYR A 16 -20.27 6.74 -10.61
N CYS A 17 -19.06 6.77 -10.05
CA CYS A 17 -18.18 7.94 -10.11
C CYS A 17 -17.85 8.33 -11.57
N SER A 18 -17.54 7.33 -12.41
CA SER A 18 -17.23 7.54 -13.82
C SER A 18 -18.40 8.14 -14.61
N ASP A 19 -19.62 7.80 -14.25
CA ASP A 19 -20.83 8.28 -14.91
C ASP A 19 -21.29 9.67 -14.42
N VAL A 20 -21.15 9.97 -13.11
CA VAL A 20 -21.63 11.23 -12.51
C VAL A 20 -20.74 12.42 -12.84
N GLU A 21 -19.44 12.22 -13.06
CA GLU A 21 -18.51 13.30 -13.46
C GLU A 21 -18.60 13.67 -14.96
N GLY A 22 -19.70 13.32 -15.64
CA GLY A 22 -19.93 13.69 -17.04
C GLY A 22 -19.15 12.84 -18.05
N GLY A 23 -18.78 11.60 -17.68
CA GLY A 23 -18.07 10.69 -18.58
C GLY A 23 -16.62 11.09 -18.83
N GLY A 24 -15.94 11.66 -17.82
CA GLY A 24 -14.49 11.83 -17.85
C GLY A 24 -13.79 10.50 -18.13
N ASP A 25 -12.55 10.56 -18.66
CA ASP A 25 -11.76 9.37 -18.99
C ASP A 25 -11.68 8.44 -17.76
N PRO A 26 -12.26 7.22 -17.81
CA PRO A 26 -12.21 6.29 -16.69
C PRO A 26 -10.78 5.99 -16.23
N ALA A 27 -9.79 6.09 -17.12
CA ALA A 27 -8.38 5.93 -16.75
C ALA A 27 -7.91 7.02 -15.79
N ALA A 28 -8.34 8.27 -15.98
CA ALA A 28 -7.97 9.40 -15.12
C ALA A 28 -8.58 9.31 -13.71
N LEU A 29 -9.71 8.61 -13.56
CA LEU A 29 -10.42 8.47 -12.29
C LEU A 29 -9.91 7.33 -11.40
N ARG A 30 -9.14 6.38 -11.94
CA ARG A 30 -8.71 5.19 -11.19
C ARG A 30 -7.90 5.52 -9.96
N ASP A 31 -6.83 6.27 -10.09
CA ASP A 31 -5.96 6.54 -8.95
C ASP A 31 -6.65 7.38 -7.87
N PRO A 32 -7.38 8.47 -8.19
CA PRO A 32 -8.19 9.20 -7.21
C PRO A 32 -9.24 8.32 -6.51
N PHE A 33 -9.95 7.48 -7.27
CA PHE A 33 -10.93 6.55 -6.72
C PHE A 33 -10.30 5.58 -5.71
N TRP A 34 -9.17 4.96 -6.08
CA TRP A 34 -8.47 4.03 -5.21
C TRP A 34 -7.90 4.70 -3.97
N GLN A 35 -7.42 5.95 -4.09
CA GLN A 35 -7.01 6.73 -2.93
C GLN A 35 -8.19 6.91 -1.97
N PHE A 36 -9.34 7.36 -2.47
CA PHE A 36 -10.53 7.56 -1.65
C PHE A 36 -11.04 6.27 -0.99
N VAL A 37 -11.30 5.22 -1.79
CA VAL A 37 -11.97 4.00 -1.29
C VAL A 37 -11.10 3.20 -0.31
N THR A 38 -9.78 3.36 -0.37
CA THR A 38 -8.83 2.67 0.52
C THR A 38 -8.27 3.56 1.64
N GLU A 39 -8.76 4.79 1.80
CA GLU A 39 -8.24 5.74 2.78
C GLU A 39 -8.15 5.14 4.20
N SER A 40 -9.22 4.48 4.65
CA SER A 40 -9.27 3.87 5.98
C SER A 40 -8.26 2.73 6.14
N ASP A 41 -8.11 1.87 5.12
CA ASP A 41 -7.16 0.77 5.13
C ASP A 41 -5.70 1.26 5.07
N ARG A 42 -5.43 2.25 4.21
CA ARG A 42 -4.12 2.92 4.13
C ARG A 42 -3.76 3.56 5.47
N ARG A 43 -4.70 4.26 6.11
CA ARG A 43 -4.51 4.86 7.44
C ARG A 43 -4.18 3.81 8.49
N ALA A 44 -4.95 2.72 8.55
CA ALA A 44 -4.73 1.63 9.49
C ALA A 44 -3.35 0.98 9.29
N MET A 45 -2.95 0.78 8.03
CA MET A 45 -1.64 0.24 7.66
C MET A 45 -0.50 1.17 8.08
N MET A 46 -0.60 2.47 7.79
CA MET A 46 0.42 3.46 8.17
C MET A 46 0.61 3.54 9.69
N LEU A 47 -0.49 3.48 10.45
CA LEU A 47 -0.43 3.40 11.91
C LEU A 47 0.22 2.10 12.41
N ALA A 48 -0.07 0.97 11.76
CA ALA A 48 0.57 -0.30 12.10
C ALA A 48 2.08 -0.26 11.82
N ILE A 49 2.50 0.20 10.64
CA ILE A 49 3.91 0.36 10.26
C ILE A 49 4.62 1.29 11.25
N ARG A 50 4.05 2.45 11.57
CA ARG A 50 4.61 3.39 12.54
C ARG A 50 4.82 2.75 13.91
N ARG A 51 3.82 2.05 14.45
CA ARG A 51 3.93 1.36 15.76
C ARG A 51 5.03 0.30 15.73
N THR A 52 5.12 -0.47 14.64
CA THR A 52 6.18 -1.47 14.46
C THR A 52 7.55 -0.79 14.44
N ILE A 53 7.73 0.29 13.66
CA ILE A 53 8.98 1.07 13.63
C ILE A 53 9.35 1.57 15.03
N GLN A 54 8.41 2.14 15.78
CA GLN A 54 8.65 2.61 17.15
C GLN A 54 9.13 1.46 18.06
N HIS A 55 8.45 0.32 18.02
CA HIS A 55 8.82 -0.86 18.80
C HIS A 55 10.22 -1.40 18.42
N LEU A 56 10.55 -1.45 17.13
CA LEU A 56 11.86 -1.90 16.65
C LEU A 56 13.01 -0.98 17.10
N ASN A 57 12.72 0.29 17.34
CA ASN A 57 13.70 1.30 17.77
C ASN A 57 13.87 1.36 19.31
N LEU A 58 13.12 0.58 20.09
CA LEU A 58 13.31 0.52 21.54
C LEU A 58 14.73 0.05 21.89
N GLY A 59 15.43 0.86 22.70
CA GLY A 59 16.82 0.62 23.08
C GLY A 59 17.85 0.86 21.97
N ARG A 60 17.46 1.41 20.81
CA ARG A 60 18.40 1.85 19.78
C ARG A 60 19.29 2.99 20.27
N GLU A 61 18.72 3.91 21.05
CA GLU A 61 19.41 5.07 21.63
C GLU A 61 20.70 4.67 22.37
N GLN A 62 20.65 3.64 23.21
CA GLN A 62 21.83 3.14 23.92
C GLN A 62 22.90 2.61 22.95
N ARG A 63 22.51 1.89 21.90
CA ARG A 63 23.43 1.36 20.88
C ARG A 63 24.04 2.49 20.05
N ARG A 64 23.27 3.54 19.78
CA ARG A 64 23.73 4.75 19.11
C ARG A 64 24.75 5.50 19.98
N ALA A 65 24.47 5.66 21.27
CA ALA A 65 25.40 6.28 22.21
C ALA A 65 26.75 5.53 22.26
N GLU A 66 26.72 4.19 22.34
CA GLU A 66 27.94 3.37 22.28
C GLU A 66 28.71 3.51 20.96
N PHE A 67 28.02 3.67 19.83
CA PHE A 67 28.67 3.96 18.55
C PHE A 67 29.35 5.34 18.57
N SER A 68 28.62 6.37 19.02
CA SER A 68 29.10 7.75 19.05
C SER A 68 30.29 7.94 19.99
N GLU A 69 30.32 7.23 21.12
CA GLU A 69 31.45 7.22 22.06
C GLU A 69 32.73 6.65 21.40
N ARG A 70 32.60 5.62 20.57
CA ARG A 70 33.73 4.92 19.92
C ARG A 70 34.18 5.58 18.62
N LEU A 71 33.33 6.42 18.03
CA LEU A 71 33.55 7.05 16.72
C LEU A 71 34.85 7.88 16.65
N PRO A 72 35.20 8.74 17.64
CA PRO A 72 36.41 9.57 17.55
C PRO A 72 37.70 8.75 17.47
N ALA A 73 37.82 7.69 18.29
CA ALA A 73 38.99 6.82 18.31
C ALA A 73 39.14 6.03 17.00
N ALA A 74 38.03 5.53 16.45
CA ALA A 74 38.03 4.87 15.15
C ALA A 74 38.43 5.82 14.02
N LEU A 75 37.89 7.04 13.99
CA LEU A 75 38.25 8.04 12.98
C LEU A 75 39.73 8.46 13.06
N ALA A 76 40.27 8.60 14.27
CA ALA A 76 41.70 8.88 14.46
C ALA A 76 42.56 7.75 13.90
N THR A 77 42.18 6.50 14.16
CA THR A 77 42.86 5.30 13.64
C THR A 77 42.86 5.26 12.11
N LEU A 78 41.70 5.48 11.49
CA LEU A 78 41.57 5.43 10.03
C LEU A 78 42.35 6.57 9.36
N LYS A 79 42.30 7.80 9.90
CA LYS A 79 43.03 8.94 9.33
C LYS A 79 44.55 8.87 9.50
N ALA A 80 45.03 8.11 10.49
CA ALA A 80 46.46 7.90 10.67
C ALA A 80 47.07 7.04 9.54
N ASN A 81 46.23 6.36 8.74
CA ASN A 81 46.65 5.56 7.60
C ASN A 81 46.14 6.18 6.28
N PRO A 82 47.03 6.68 5.39
CA PRO A 82 46.64 7.28 4.11
C PRO A 82 45.76 6.38 3.22
N GLU A 83 45.95 5.06 3.27
CA GLU A 83 45.14 4.09 2.50
C GLU A 83 43.68 4.01 2.99
N LEU A 84 43.40 4.54 4.19
CA LEU A 84 42.10 4.47 4.85
C LEU A 84 41.40 5.83 4.98
N GLU A 85 41.91 6.87 4.33
CA GLU A 85 41.32 8.21 4.40
C GLU A 85 39.88 8.23 3.83
N GLU A 86 39.63 7.53 2.72
CA GLU A 86 38.29 7.36 2.18
C GLU A 86 37.36 6.63 3.17
N HIS A 87 37.86 5.62 3.87
CA HIS A 87 37.11 4.86 4.87
C HIS A 87 36.76 5.70 6.09
N ALA A 88 37.61 6.66 6.48
CA ALA A 88 37.27 7.64 7.51
C ALA A 88 36.09 8.52 7.06
N SER A 89 36.04 8.92 5.79
CA SER A 89 34.91 9.65 5.21
C SER A 89 33.65 8.78 5.14
N GLN A 90 33.76 7.51 4.79
CA GLN A 90 32.64 6.56 4.81
C GLN A 90 32.09 6.34 6.23
N LEU A 91 32.96 6.21 7.25
CA LEU A 91 32.53 6.08 8.64
C LEU A 91 31.82 7.36 9.15
N ARG A 92 32.26 8.55 8.71
CA ARG A 92 31.53 9.81 8.97
C ARG A 92 30.15 9.80 8.31
N ARG A 93 30.05 9.37 7.05
CA ARG A 93 28.78 9.23 6.36
C ARG A 93 27.82 8.29 7.09
N VAL A 94 28.33 7.16 7.62
CA VAL A 94 27.53 6.27 8.48
C VAL A 94 27.02 7.03 9.71
N SER A 95 27.84 7.84 10.37
CA SER A 95 27.38 8.66 11.50
C SER A 95 26.28 9.65 11.11
N GLU A 96 26.44 10.36 9.98
CA GLU A 96 25.44 11.33 9.49
C GLU A 96 24.10 10.66 9.19
N LEU A 97 24.14 9.48 8.56
CA LEU A 97 22.95 8.68 8.28
C LEU A 97 22.27 8.19 9.55
N GLU A 98 23.04 7.84 10.58
CA GLU A 98 22.50 7.50 11.89
C GLU A 98 21.83 8.69 12.58
N ASP A 99 22.43 9.88 12.51
CA ASP A 99 21.81 11.11 13.03
C ASP A 99 20.53 11.46 12.26
N GLU A 100 20.51 11.18 10.96
CA GLU A 100 19.33 11.34 10.15
C GLU A 100 18.21 10.36 10.53
N TRP A 101 18.54 9.08 10.72
CA TRP A 101 17.60 8.10 11.23
C TRP A 101 16.95 8.58 12.53
N ASP A 102 17.76 9.03 13.49
CA ASP A 102 17.26 9.47 14.80
C ASP A 102 16.34 10.69 14.67
N ARG A 103 16.67 11.65 13.79
CA ARG A 103 15.78 12.78 13.47
C ARG A 103 14.43 12.32 12.93
N VAL A 104 14.42 11.41 11.95
CA VAL A 104 13.18 10.87 11.37
C VAL A 104 12.35 10.11 12.42
N ILE A 105 12.99 9.34 13.30
CA ILE A 105 12.29 8.64 14.39
C ILE A 105 11.63 9.62 15.36
N VAL A 106 12.31 10.71 15.72
CA VAL A 106 11.74 11.76 16.58
C VAL A 106 10.55 12.45 15.90
N GLU A 107 10.65 12.76 14.61
CA GLU A 107 9.54 13.34 13.82
C GLU A 107 8.34 12.39 13.70
N LEU A 108 8.59 11.10 13.46
CA LEU A 108 7.56 10.05 13.45
C LEU A 108 6.89 9.88 14.82
N ALA A 109 7.64 10.01 15.91
CA ALA A 109 7.11 9.96 17.26
C ALA A 109 6.19 11.17 17.54
N ARG A 110 6.59 12.38 17.11
CA ARG A 110 5.80 13.62 17.25
C ARG A 110 4.60 13.71 16.31
N SER A 111 4.60 12.95 15.22
CA SER A 111 3.47 12.81 14.31
C SER A 111 2.35 11.95 14.92
N THR A 112 1.94 12.31 16.14
CA THR A 112 0.71 11.88 16.82
C THR A 112 -0.38 12.88 16.49
N GLY A 113 -1.57 12.39 16.16
CA GLY A 113 -2.71 13.28 16.02
C GLY A 113 -4.01 12.49 15.88
N ASP A 114 -5.06 13.07 16.44
CA ASP A 114 -6.49 12.80 16.16
C ASP A 114 -6.88 13.20 14.73
N ASP A 115 -5.90 13.51 13.87
CA ASP A 115 -6.09 13.93 12.49
C ASP A 115 -6.93 12.90 11.72
N GLU A 116 -8.00 13.39 11.09
CA GLU A 116 -8.88 12.59 10.26
C GLU A 116 -8.14 12.11 9.00
N GLY A 117 -8.34 10.82 8.68
CA GLY A 117 -8.14 10.32 7.33
C GLY A 117 -6.79 10.60 6.66
N ASP A 118 -6.86 11.16 5.46
CA ASP A 118 -5.77 11.40 4.51
C ASP A 118 -4.69 12.36 5.01
N ALA A 119 -5.01 13.31 5.89
CA ALA A 119 -4.01 14.25 6.42
C ALA A 119 -2.92 13.52 7.23
N LEU A 120 -3.29 12.45 7.93
CA LEU A 120 -2.34 11.60 8.65
C LEU A 120 -1.46 10.81 7.66
N VAL A 121 -2.07 10.21 6.64
CA VAL A 121 -1.34 9.41 5.64
C VAL A 121 -0.35 10.28 4.87
N ALA A 122 -0.77 11.46 4.42
CA ALA A 122 0.07 12.43 3.72
C ALA A 122 1.27 12.90 4.56
N ARG A 123 1.12 12.96 5.89
CA ARG A 123 2.21 13.33 6.81
C ARG A 123 3.17 12.18 7.11
N LEU A 124 2.65 10.98 7.33
CA LEU A 124 3.46 9.82 7.71
C LEU A 124 4.23 9.21 6.54
N THR A 125 3.66 9.24 5.34
CA THR A 125 4.25 8.64 4.13
C THR A 125 5.68 9.13 3.85
N PRO A 126 5.94 10.46 3.70
CA PRO A 126 7.29 10.93 3.40
C PRO A 126 8.31 10.62 4.50
N LEU A 127 7.88 10.59 5.78
CA LEU A 127 8.76 10.24 6.89
C LEU A 127 9.16 8.76 6.88
N ILE A 128 8.20 7.87 6.63
CA ILE A 128 8.46 6.42 6.53
C ILE A 128 9.33 6.12 5.31
N ASP A 129 9.03 6.72 4.16
CA ASP A 129 9.83 6.56 2.94
C ASP A 129 11.26 7.06 3.13
N ARG A 130 11.42 8.19 3.83
CA ARG A 130 12.75 8.71 4.17
C ARG A 130 13.50 7.77 5.09
N LEU A 131 12.85 7.21 6.11
CA LEU A 131 13.48 6.24 7.01
C LEU A 131 13.96 4.99 6.25
N PHE A 132 13.13 4.46 5.34
CA PHE A 132 13.51 3.31 4.50
C PHE A 132 14.69 3.64 3.60
N LEU A 133 14.71 4.82 2.98
CA LEU A 133 15.85 5.27 2.19
C LEU A 133 17.15 5.33 3.02
N VAL A 134 17.11 5.99 4.18
CA VAL A 134 18.25 6.08 5.11
C VAL A 134 18.71 4.68 5.54
N ASN A 135 17.78 3.76 5.80
CA ASN A 135 18.12 2.37 6.15
C ASN A 135 18.88 1.64 5.04
N ARG A 136 18.43 1.76 3.78
CA ARG A 136 19.12 1.14 2.64
C ARG A 136 20.53 1.71 2.49
N GLU A 137 20.70 3.03 2.63
CA GLU A 137 22.02 3.67 2.60
C GLU A 137 22.93 3.23 3.75
N LEU A 138 22.39 3.07 4.97
CA LEU A 138 23.13 2.57 6.13
C LEU A 138 23.61 1.14 5.93
N ILE A 139 22.72 0.24 5.49
CA ILE A 139 23.04 -1.16 5.22
C ILE A 139 24.19 -1.22 4.21
N TYR A 140 24.08 -0.50 3.10
CA TYR A 140 25.11 -0.44 2.08
C TYR A 140 26.44 0.08 2.63
N SER A 141 26.42 1.26 3.27
CA SER A 141 27.63 1.95 3.75
C SER A 141 28.38 1.13 4.81
N ARG A 142 27.67 0.47 5.71
CA ARG A 142 28.27 -0.38 6.75
C ARG A 142 28.83 -1.68 6.21
N GLN A 143 28.16 -2.29 5.23
CA GLN A 143 28.67 -3.50 4.58
C GLN A 143 29.97 -3.22 3.84
N GLN A 144 30.05 -2.12 3.09
CA GLN A 144 31.28 -1.69 2.41
C GLN A 144 32.41 -1.45 3.42
N LEU A 145 32.13 -0.65 4.45
CA LEU A 145 33.12 -0.32 5.48
C LEU A 145 33.62 -1.58 6.22
N THR A 146 32.70 -2.47 6.63
CA THR A 146 33.07 -3.70 7.34
C THR A 146 33.92 -4.62 6.46
N ARG A 147 33.57 -4.76 5.17
CA ARG A 147 34.31 -5.60 4.24
C ARG A 147 35.75 -5.15 4.10
N VAL A 148 35.99 -3.86 3.86
CA VAL A 148 37.35 -3.36 3.63
C VAL A 148 38.19 -3.42 4.91
N LEU A 149 37.61 -3.10 6.07
CA LEU A 149 38.38 -3.11 7.32
C LEU A 149 38.83 -4.52 7.77
N LEU A 150 38.24 -5.58 7.22
CA LEU A 150 38.73 -6.95 7.45
C LEU A 150 40.07 -7.23 6.75
N ASP A 151 40.43 -6.47 5.72
CA ASP A 151 41.69 -6.62 4.98
C ASP A 151 42.88 -5.95 5.70
N PHE A 152 42.65 -5.30 6.85
CA PHE A 152 43.66 -4.60 7.66
C PHE A 152 43.83 -5.25 9.05
N PRO A 153 44.42 -6.46 9.15
CA PRO A 153 44.52 -7.22 10.40
C PRO A 153 45.33 -6.50 11.49
N ASN A 154 46.25 -5.63 11.11
CA ASN A 154 47.06 -4.80 12.01
C ASN A 154 46.24 -3.75 12.79
N LEU A 155 45.07 -3.36 12.28
CA LEU A 155 44.19 -2.37 12.92
C LEU A 155 43.00 -3.02 13.66
N ARG A 156 42.91 -4.35 13.64
CA ARG A 156 41.75 -5.10 14.11
C ARG A 156 41.33 -4.75 15.53
N SER A 157 42.26 -4.74 16.49
CA SER A 157 41.93 -4.47 17.90
C SER A 157 41.42 -3.05 18.15
N GLN A 158 41.85 -2.09 17.32
CA GLN A 158 41.45 -0.68 17.43
C GLN A 158 40.07 -0.44 16.78
N ILE A 159 39.74 -1.21 15.74
CA ILE A 159 38.53 -1.05 14.93
C ILE A 159 37.38 -1.98 15.37
N GLU A 160 37.69 -3.12 15.99
CA GLU A 160 36.70 -4.09 16.48
C GLU A 160 35.62 -3.46 17.40
N PRO A 161 35.93 -2.51 18.30
CA PRO A 161 34.90 -1.85 19.11
C PRO A 161 33.85 -1.11 18.26
N ILE A 162 34.24 -0.37 17.22
CA ILE A 162 33.29 0.36 16.37
C ILE A 162 32.50 -0.58 15.46
N LEU A 163 33.15 -1.61 14.91
CA LEU A 163 32.48 -2.65 14.12
C LEU A 163 31.47 -3.44 14.96
N GLY A 164 31.77 -3.69 16.23
CA GLY A 164 30.84 -4.29 17.17
C GLY A 164 29.58 -3.44 17.39
N SER A 165 29.74 -2.12 17.49
CA SER A 165 28.59 -1.19 17.58
C SER A 165 27.79 -1.16 16.28
N ILE A 166 28.46 -1.10 15.12
CA ILE A 166 27.84 -1.21 13.79
C ILE A 166 26.98 -2.48 13.68
N LYS A 167 27.55 -3.64 14.04
CA LYS A 167 26.85 -4.93 14.00
C LYS A 167 25.61 -4.97 14.89
N ARG A 168 25.63 -4.27 16.04
CA ARG A 168 24.44 -4.16 16.92
C ARG A 168 23.35 -3.31 16.28
N LEU A 169 23.73 -2.23 15.59
CA LEU A 169 22.80 -1.35 14.88
C LEU A 169 22.23 -2.02 13.62
N ASP A 170 23.03 -2.85 12.92
CA ASP A 170 22.59 -3.60 11.74
C ASP A 170 21.45 -4.57 12.00
N ARG A 171 21.36 -5.13 13.22
CA ARG A 171 20.22 -5.97 13.60
C ARG A 171 18.90 -5.21 13.52
N ILE A 172 18.91 -3.91 13.83
CA ILE A 172 17.71 -3.06 13.75
C ILE A 172 17.42 -2.72 12.29
N SER A 173 18.46 -2.37 11.52
CA SER A 173 18.34 -2.11 10.08
C SER A 173 17.77 -3.32 9.30
N ALA A 174 18.20 -4.53 9.66
CA ALA A 174 17.68 -5.77 9.09
C ALA A 174 16.19 -5.97 9.41
N ARG A 175 15.76 -5.70 10.65
CA ARG A 175 14.33 -5.77 11.01
C ARG A 175 13.51 -4.67 10.33
N LEU A 176 14.06 -3.47 10.15
CA LEU A 176 13.36 -2.41 9.42
C LEU A 176 13.19 -2.77 7.94
N LYS A 177 14.19 -3.41 7.32
CA LYS A 177 14.06 -3.95 5.96
C LYS A 177 12.87 -4.91 5.84
N MET A 178 12.63 -5.74 6.85
CA MET A 178 11.47 -6.64 6.89
C MET A 178 10.13 -5.89 7.01
N VAL A 179 10.11 -4.67 7.56
CA VAL A 179 8.89 -3.83 7.56
C VAL A 179 8.65 -3.18 6.20
N GLU A 180 9.73 -2.83 5.50
CA GLU A 180 9.69 -2.25 4.15
C GLU A 180 9.16 -3.25 3.13
N THR A 181 9.78 -4.44 3.06
CA THR A 181 9.45 -5.54 2.14
C THR A 181 9.07 -6.83 2.87
N PRO A 182 8.00 -6.83 3.68
CA PRO A 182 7.61 -7.98 4.49
C PRO A 182 7.32 -9.23 3.66
N GLU A 183 6.96 -9.07 2.39
CA GLU A 183 6.68 -10.14 1.41
C GLU A 183 7.91 -11.02 1.15
N ASP A 184 9.13 -10.47 1.25
CA ASP A 184 10.38 -11.22 1.09
C ASP A 184 10.70 -12.12 2.30
N PHE A 185 9.92 -12.00 3.39
CA PHE A 185 10.18 -12.63 4.69
C PHE A 185 8.95 -13.38 5.24
N PRO A 186 8.41 -14.38 4.51
CA PRO A 186 7.18 -15.08 4.88
C PRO A 186 7.25 -15.81 6.24
N GLU A 187 8.43 -16.27 6.65
CA GLU A 187 8.70 -16.97 7.91
C GLU A 187 8.50 -16.10 9.16
N HIS A 188 8.55 -14.77 9.01
CA HIS A 188 8.41 -13.84 10.12
C HIS A 188 6.92 -13.54 10.41
N ALA A 189 6.36 -14.25 11.39
CA ALA A 189 4.95 -14.15 11.79
C ALA A 189 4.54 -12.76 12.30
N GLU A 190 5.48 -12.01 12.89
CA GLU A 190 5.25 -10.64 13.37
C GLU A 190 4.85 -9.65 12.25
N PHE A 191 5.19 -9.96 10.98
CA PHE A 191 4.81 -9.14 9.82
C PHE A 191 3.65 -9.74 9.02
N ALA A 192 3.07 -10.86 9.45
CA ALA A 192 2.00 -11.55 8.72
C ALA A 192 0.78 -10.65 8.47
N ARG A 193 0.40 -9.84 9.47
CA ARG A 193 -0.73 -8.91 9.34
C ARG A 193 -0.47 -7.82 8.30
N ILE A 194 0.74 -7.24 8.27
CA ILE A 194 1.11 -6.20 7.28
C ILE A 194 1.10 -6.81 5.88
N ARG A 195 1.69 -7.99 5.69
CA ARG A 195 1.63 -8.73 4.41
C ARG A 195 0.20 -8.97 3.97
N GLN A 196 -0.63 -9.51 4.86
CA GLN A 196 -2.02 -9.84 4.56
C GLN A 196 -2.80 -8.61 4.11
N SER A 197 -2.72 -7.50 4.87
CA SER A 197 -3.42 -6.27 4.49
C SER A 197 -2.94 -5.68 3.16
N ARG A 198 -1.62 -5.72 2.87
CA ARG A 198 -1.09 -5.31 1.56
C ARG A 198 -1.57 -6.20 0.42
N ALA A 199 -1.59 -7.51 0.65
CA ALA A 199 -2.04 -8.49 -0.34
C ALA A 199 -3.54 -8.34 -0.62
N GLU A 200 -4.36 -8.20 0.42
CA GLU A 200 -5.82 -8.03 0.29
C GLU A 200 -6.18 -6.75 -0.49
N LEU A 201 -5.52 -5.62 -0.21
CA LEU A 201 -5.74 -4.38 -0.96
C LEU A 201 -5.33 -4.49 -2.43
N ARG A 202 -4.17 -5.09 -2.69
CA ARG A 202 -3.68 -5.32 -4.06
C ARG A 202 -4.64 -6.22 -4.83
N GLU A 203 -5.02 -7.34 -4.22
CA GLU A 203 -5.91 -8.32 -4.83
C GLU A 203 -7.31 -7.73 -5.08
N LEU A 204 -7.84 -6.93 -4.14
CA LEU A 204 -9.09 -6.20 -4.34
C LEU A 204 -8.99 -5.24 -5.52
N ARG A 205 -7.92 -4.44 -5.58
CA ARG A 205 -7.70 -3.50 -6.68
C ARG A 205 -7.65 -4.20 -8.02
N GLU A 206 -6.82 -5.23 -8.13
CA GLU A 206 -6.68 -6.02 -9.35
C GLU A 206 -7.99 -6.67 -9.79
N GLN A 207 -8.77 -7.25 -8.87
CA GLN A 207 -10.04 -7.90 -9.22
C GLN A 207 -11.12 -6.89 -9.64
N VAL A 208 -11.21 -5.75 -8.95
CA VAL A 208 -12.15 -4.67 -9.29
C VAL A 208 -11.76 -4.02 -10.62
N ASP A 209 -10.49 -3.67 -10.82
CA ASP A 209 -10.02 -3.06 -12.08
C ASP A 209 -10.33 -3.98 -13.26
N ARG A 210 -10.08 -5.30 -13.14
CA ARG A 210 -10.45 -6.29 -14.17
C ARG A 210 -11.94 -6.35 -14.43
N LEU A 211 -12.78 -6.30 -13.40
CA LEU A 211 -14.23 -6.37 -13.54
C LEU A 211 -14.76 -5.10 -14.24
N VAL A 212 -14.28 -3.92 -13.82
CA VAL A 212 -14.58 -2.64 -14.44
C VAL A 212 -14.15 -2.63 -15.91
N ASP A 213 -12.95 -3.10 -16.23
CA ASP A 213 -12.45 -3.18 -17.61
C ASP A 213 -13.37 -4.01 -18.49
N ARG A 214 -13.86 -5.14 -17.98
CA ARG A 214 -14.82 -5.98 -18.69
C ARG A 214 -16.15 -5.26 -18.93
N VAL A 215 -16.68 -4.54 -17.93
CA VAL A 215 -17.90 -3.74 -18.08
C VAL A 215 -17.70 -2.68 -19.16
N LEU A 216 -16.61 -1.90 -19.08
CA LEU A 216 -16.32 -0.82 -20.02
C LEU A 216 -16.10 -1.35 -21.44
N ALA A 217 -15.40 -2.48 -21.62
CA ALA A 217 -15.18 -3.10 -22.92
C ALA A 217 -16.47 -3.65 -23.56
N LYS A 218 -17.50 -3.96 -22.77
CA LYS A 218 -18.81 -4.44 -23.23
C LYS A 218 -19.90 -3.38 -23.15
N LYS A 219 -19.58 -2.16 -22.73
CA LYS A 219 -20.53 -1.11 -22.39
C LYS A 219 -21.57 -0.90 -23.50
N ASP A 220 -21.15 -0.73 -24.75
CA ASP A 220 -22.08 -0.47 -25.85
C ASP A 220 -23.02 -1.66 -26.14
N ALA A 221 -22.54 -2.90 -25.97
CA ALA A 221 -23.38 -4.08 -26.13
C ALA A 221 -24.39 -4.22 -24.98
N ILE A 222 -23.94 -3.92 -23.76
CA ILE A 222 -24.78 -3.90 -22.56
C ILE A 222 -25.84 -2.81 -22.66
N ASP A 223 -25.46 -1.58 -22.99
CA ASP A 223 -26.37 -0.44 -23.10
C ASP A 223 -27.42 -0.70 -24.21
N ARG A 224 -27.04 -1.28 -25.35
CA ARG A 224 -28.00 -1.71 -26.40
C ARG A 224 -28.98 -2.78 -25.91
N MET A 225 -28.53 -3.72 -25.08
CA MET A 225 -29.43 -4.72 -24.50
C MET A 225 -30.44 -4.06 -23.56
N LEU A 226 -29.98 -3.15 -22.70
CA LEU A 226 -30.83 -2.39 -21.79
C LEU A 226 -31.86 -1.54 -22.55
N GLU A 227 -31.44 -0.89 -23.64
CA GLU A 227 -32.31 -0.14 -24.56
C GLU A 227 -33.44 -0.99 -25.15
N SER A 228 -33.16 -2.26 -25.46
CA SER A 228 -34.17 -3.14 -26.06
C SER A 228 -35.26 -3.60 -25.08
N ILE A 229 -35.02 -3.47 -23.77
CA ILE A 229 -35.88 -4.00 -22.70
C ILE A 229 -36.61 -2.88 -21.95
N ILE A 230 -35.99 -1.71 -21.83
CA ILE A 230 -36.54 -0.58 -21.07
C ILE A 230 -37.29 0.35 -22.03
N ASP A 231 -38.60 0.44 -21.87
CA ASP A 231 -39.43 1.36 -22.68
C ASP A 231 -38.98 2.81 -22.49
N ASN A 232 -38.75 3.52 -23.60
CA ASN A 232 -38.23 4.89 -23.61
C ASN A 232 -36.88 5.04 -22.86
N TYR A 233 -36.02 4.03 -22.92
CA TYR A 233 -34.69 4.10 -22.32
C TYR A 233 -33.90 5.30 -22.84
N ALA A 234 -33.48 6.15 -21.92
CA ALA A 234 -32.34 7.01 -22.09
C ALA A 234 -31.44 6.73 -20.90
N PRO A 235 -30.16 6.33 -21.10
CA PRO A 235 -29.26 6.01 -20.00
C PRO A 235 -29.30 7.07 -18.90
N GLU A 236 -29.33 8.35 -19.28
CA GLU A 236 -29.30 9.52 -18.41
C GLU A 236 -30.54 9.66 -17.51
N ARG A 237 -31.64 8.96 -17.84
CA ARG A 237 -32.88 8.95 -17.06
C ARG A 237 -32.93 7.84 -16.00
N VAL A 238 -32.03 6.87 -16.09
CA VAL A 238 -31.86 5.86 -15.05
C VAL A 238 -30.94 6.42 -13.98
N ASP A 239 -31.30 6.21 -12.71
CA ASP A 239 -30.43 6.59 -11.60
C ASP A 239 -29.01 6.04 -11.85
N PRO A 240 -27.94 6.86 -11.71
CA PRO A 240 -26.59 6.42 -12.00
C PRO A 240 -26.18 5.14 -11.24
N ILE A 241 -26.69 4.93 -10.01
CA ILE A 241 -26.39 3.70 -9.25
C ILE A 241 -27.10 2.49 -9.85
N ASP A 242 -28.37 2.63 -10.23
CA ASP A 242 -29.15 1.56 -10.85
C ASP A 242 -28.56 1.22 -12.22
N ARG A 243 -28.10 2.21 -12.97
CA ARG A 243 -27.40 2.01 -14.25
C ARG A 243 -26.08 1.26 -14.06
N ALA A 244 -25.28 1.62 -13.06
CA ALA A 244 -24.04 0.90 -12.74
C ALA A 244 -24.31 -0.57 -12.35
N ILE A 245 -25.34 -0.80 -11.51
CA ILE A 245 -25.76 -2.14 -11.09
C ILE A 245 -26.27 -2.96 -12.28
N LEU A 246 -27.13 -2.38 -13.13
CA LEU A 246 -27.65 -3.02 -14.32
C LEU A 246 -26.54 -3.39 -15.31
N ARG A 247 -25.57 -2.49 -15.53
CA ARG A 247 -24.43 -2.78 -16.41
C ARG A 247 -23.59 -3.94 -15.89
N LEU A 248 -23.28 -3.93 -14.60
CA LEU A 248 -22.53 -5.02 -13.98
C LEU A 248 -23.30 -6.35 -14.03
N GLY A 249 -24.59 -6.34 -13.65
CA GLY A 249 -25.43 -7.55 -13.67
C GLY A 249 -25.61 -8.11 -15.08
N THR A 250 -25.80 -7.24 -16.08
CA THR A 250 -25.89 -7.64 -17.50
C THR A 250 -24.57 -8.23 -17.99
N LEU A 251 -23.43 -7.63 -17.59
CA LEU A 251 -22.12 -8.20 -17.90
C LEU A 251 -22.02 -9.64 -17.40
N GLU A 252 -22.33 -9.86 -16.12
CA GLU A 252 -22.22 -11.18 -15.50
C GLU A 252 -23.20 -12.20 -16.12
N ILE A 253 -24.42 -11.79 -16.46
CA ILE A 253 -25.43 -12.70 -17.05
C ILE A 253 -25.06 -13.12 -18.48
N LEU A 254 -24.55 -12.20 -19.30
CA LEU A 254 -24.39 -12.44 -20.75
C LEU A 254 -22.95 -12.75 -21.17
N PHE A 255 -21.96 -12.39 -20.36
CA PHE A 255 -20.55 -12.45 -20.74
C PHE A 255 -19.64 -13.06 -19.67
N ASP A 256 -20.22 -13.70 -18.65
CA ASP A 256 -19.48 -14.40 -17.58
C ASP A 256 -20.02 -15.81 -17.34
N ASP A 257 -19.47 -16.79 -18.05
CA ASP A 257 -19.89 -18.19 -17.93
C ASP A 257 -19.57 -18.79 -16.53
N ASP A 258 -18.72 -18.14 -15.73
CA ASP A 258 -18.34 -18.57 -14.39
C ASP A 258 -19.33 -18.07 -13.30
N VAL A 259 -20.32 -17.26 -13.68
CA VAL A 259 -21.34 -16.72 -12.77
C VAL A 259 -22.74 -17.13 -13.22
N PRO A 260 -23.41 -18.05 -12.50
CA PRO A 260 -24.79 -18.42 -12.83
C PRO A 260 -25.70 -17.19 -12.81
N ALA A 261 -26.56 -17.03 -13.83
CA ALA A 261 -27.43 -15.86 -13.97
C ALA A 261 -28.27 -15.57 -12.72
N ALA A 262 -28.82 -16.60 -12.05
CA ALA A 262 -29.57 -16.44 -10.81
C ALA A 262 -28.72 -15.83 -9.67
N VAL A 263 -27.42 -16.15 -9.60
CA VAL A 263 -26.50 -15.56 -8.62
C VAL A 263 -26.22 -14.10 -8.96
N ALA A 264 -25.91 -13.80 -10.23
CA ALA A 264 -25.69 -12.42 -10.69
C ALA A 264 -26.91 -11.52 -10.40
N MET A 265 -28.12 -12.03 -10.69
CA MET A 265 -29.38 -11.33 -10.39
C MET A 265 -29.55 -11.09 -8.90
N ASN A 266 -29.41 -12.11 -8.06
CA ASN A 266 -29.56 -11.96 -6.60
C ASN A 266 -28.59 -10.93 -6.04
N GLU A 267 -27.33 -10.96 -6.46
CA GLU A 267 -26.31 -10.01 -6.03
C GLU A 267 -26.62 -8.59 -6.49
N ALA A 268 -27.05 -8.40 -7.75
CA ALA A 268 -27.47 -7.09 -8.24
C ALA A 268 -28.66 -6.52 -7.46
N ILE A 269 -29.64 -7.35 -7.08
CA ILE A 269 -30.79 -6.93 -6.27
C ILE A 269 -30.35 -6.52 -4.86
N GLU A 270 -29.42 -7.26 -4.25
CA GLU A 270 -28.85 -6.90 -2.95
C GLU A 270 -28.07 -5.57 -3.00
N LEU A 271 -27.31 -5.33 -4.07
CA LEU A 271 -26.66 -4.04 -4.30
C LEU A 271 -27.69 -2.91 -4.45
N ALA A 272 -28.76 -3.14 -5.20
CA ALA A 272 -29.84 -2.17 -5.37
C ALA A 272 -30.56 -1.86 -4.05
N ARG A 273 -30.73 -2.86 -3.16
CA ARG A 273 -31.27 -2.65 -1.80
C ARG A 273 -30.35 -1.80 -0.94
N GLN A 274 -29.04 -1.94 -1.13
CA GLN A 274 -28.04 -1.30 -0.29
C GLN A 274 -27.75 0.16 -0.72
N PHE A 275 -27.70 0.43 -2.02
CA PHE A 275 -27.25 1.71 -2.56
C PHE A 275 -28.32 2.48 -3.33
N GLY A 276 -29.36 1.80 -3.81
CA GLY A 276 -30.45 2.40 -4.57
C GLY A 276 -31.55 3.00 -3.69
N THR A 277 -32.65 3.34 -4.35
CA THR A 277 -33.88 3.81 -3.71
C THR A 277 -34.78 2.64 -3.32
N THR A 278 -35.91 2.93 -2.67
CA THR A 278 -36.94 1.92 -2.32
C THR A 278 -37.44 1.13 -3.53
N ASP A 279 -37.48 1.75 -4.72
CA ASP A 279 -37.96 1.11 -5.96
C ASP A 279 -36.86 0.35 -6.72
N SER A 280 -35.59 0.65 -6.46
CA SER A 280 -34.44 0.10 -7.18
C SER A 280 -34.36 -1.44 -7.19
N PRO A 281 -34.58 -2.17 -6.07
CA PRO A 281 -34.53 -3.64 -6.08
C PRO A 281 -35.55 -4.28 -7.03
N ARG A 282 -36.77 -3.73 -7.08
CA ARG A 282 -37.85 -4.21 -7.94
C ARG A 282 -37.55 -3.89 -9.40
N PHE A 283 -37.05 -2.68 -9.66
CA PHE A 283 -36.66 -2.24 -10.98
C PHE A 283 -35.52 -3.11 -11.55
N VAL A 284 -34.41 -3.23 -10.84
CA VAL A 284 -33.24 -4.04 -11.24
C VAL A 284 -33.63 -5.49 -11.49
N ASN A 285 -34.39 -6.11 -10.58
CA ASN A 285 -34.86 -7.49 -10.76
C ASN A 285 -35.66 -7.65 -12.05
N GLY A 286 -36.61 -6.74 -12.31
CA GLY A 286 -37.50 -6.82 -13.47
C GLY A 286 -36.79 -6.64 -14.83
N ILE A 287 -35.65 -5.95 -14.85
CA ILE A 287 -34.84 -5.80 -16.07
C ILE A 287 -33.92 -7.00 -16.25
N LEU A 288 -33.17 -7.41 -15.21
CA LEU A 288 -32.24 -8.53 -15.32
C LEU A 288 -32.95 -9.87 -15.57
N ASP A 289 -34.17 -10.06 -15.04
CA ASP A 289 -34.99 -11.24 -15.32
C ASP A 289 -35.40 -11.33 -16.80
N ARG A 290 -35.66 -10.20 -17.45
CA ARG A 290 -35.92 -10.17 -18.90
C ARG A 290 -34.66 -10.49 -19.70
N ILE A 291 -33.51 -9.94 -19.31
CA ILE A 291 -32.21 -10.23 -19.94
C ILE A 291 -31.88 -11.72 -19.84
N ALA A 292 -32.06 -12.33 -18.67
CA ALA A 292 -31.75 -13.74 -18.44
C ALA A 292 -32.63 -14.71 -19.23
N ARG A 293 -33.82 -14.28 -19.68
CA ARG A 293 -34.78 -15.11 -20.43
C ARG A 293 -34.62 -15.04 -21.94
N GLY A 294 -33.91 -14.04 -22.47
CA GLY A 294 -33.72 -13.81 -23.91
C GLY A 294 -34.89 -13.10 -24.55
#